data_AF-A0AAU3I9V1-F1
#
_entry.id   AF-A0AAU3I9V1-F1
#
_cell.length_a   1.000
_cell.length_b   1.000
_cell.length_c   1.000
_cell.angle_alpha   90.00
_cell.angle_beta   90.00
_cell.angle_gamma   90.00
#
_symmetry.space_group_name_H-M   'P 1'
#
loop_
_entity.id
_entity.type
_entity.pdbx_description
1 polymer ?
#
loop_
_entity_poly.entity_id
_entity_poly.type
_entity_poly.pdbx_seq_one_letter_code
_entity_poly.pdbx_strand_id
1 'polypeptide(L)'
;MLTWTDVTRVLRGGGEQVDPVRQKVSKRLDRLPTVDVLNWADEVGSGLARALDDYRRQSTPESLLEAHRGAQSLLGVLDVLSSREA
;
A
#
# COMPACT_ATOMS: atom_id res chain seq x y z
N MET A 1 -12.81 3.76 -20.22
CA MET A 1 -12.98 2.53 -19.43
C MET A 1 -11.64 1.80 -19.50
N LEU A 2 -10.84 1.86 -18.43
CA LEU A 2 -9.53 1.19 -18.40
C LEU A 2 -9.75 -0.32 -18.30
N THR A 3 -9.09 -1.11 -19.16
CA THR A 3 -9.20 -2.56 -19.10
C THR A 3 -8.27 -3.10 -18.01
N TRP A 4 -8.59 -4.24 -17.41
CA TRP A 4 -7.73 -4.92 -16.43
C TRP A 4 -6.31 -5.17 -16.97
N THR A 5 -6.18 -5.35 -18.29
CA THR A 5 -4.91 -5.51 -18.99
C THR A 5 -4.06 -4.24 -18.95
N ASP A 6 -4.68 -3.05 -19.01
CA ASP A 6 -3.97 -1.77 -18.92
C ASP A 6 -3.41 -1.50 -17.52
N VAL A 7 -4.16 -1.88 -16.46
CA VAL A 7 -3.71 -1.79 -15.07
C VAL A 7 -2.47 -2.66 -14.85
N THR A 8 -2.49 -3.91 -15.33
CA THR A 8 -1.35 -4.82 -15.17
C THR A 8 -0.10 -4.42 -15.94
N ARG A 9 -0.24 -3.69 -17.06
CA ARG A 9 0.90 -3.18 -17.85
C ARG A 9 1.60 -2.03 -17.14
N VAL A 10 0.85 -1.12 -16.52
CA VAL A 10 1.41 -0.03 -15.70
C VAL A 10 2.20 -0.60 -14.52
N LEU A 11 1.69 -1.66 -13.88
CA LEU A 11 2.34 -2.32 -12.74
C LEU A 11 3.57 -3.18 -13.09
N ARG A 12 3.82 -3.45 -14.38
CA ARG A 12 4.96 -4.29 -14.86
C ARG A 12 6.01 -3.50 -15.63
N GLY A 13 5.72 -2.24 -15.97
CA GLY A 13 6.45 -1.44 -16.97
C GLY A 13 7.49 -0.51 -16.36
N GLY A 14 8.49 -1.05 -15.67
CA GLY A 14 9.64 -0.30 -15.19
C GLY A 14 10.40 -1.18 -14.20
N GLY A 15 11.73 -1.08 -14.15
CA GLY A 15 12.46 -1.52 -12.97
C GLY A 15 12.06 -0.61 -11.82
N GLU A 16 10.86 -0.81 -11.29
CA GLU A 16 10.24 0.05 -10.30
C GLU A 16 11.00 -0.18 -9.02
N GLN A 17 11.85 0.79 -8.66
CA GLN A 17 12.55 0.78 -7.41
C GLN A 17 11.50 0.71 -6.30
N VAL A 18 11.32 -0.49 -5.73
CA VAL A 18 10.28 -0.75 -4.73
C VAL A 18 10.48 0.20 -3.56
N ASP A 19 9.45 0.99 -3.25
CA ASP A 19 9.49 2.01 -2.22
C ASP A 19 10.02 1.43 -0.88
N PRO A 20 10.95 2.11 -0.18
CA PRO A 20 11.49 1.64 1.08
C PRO A 20 10.43 1.34 2.15
N VAL A 21 9.31 2.08 2.16
CA VAL A 21 8.17 1.84 3.06
C VAL A 21 7.54 0.50 2.75
N ARG A 22 7.24 0.22 1.48
CA ARG A 22 6.68 -1.05 1.01
C ARG A 22 7.59 -2.22 1.42
N GLN A 23 8.89 -2.15 1.12
CA GLN A 23 9.85 -3.19 1.50
C GLN A 23 9.92 -3.41 3.01
N LYS A 24 9.92 -2.32 3.80
CA LYS A 24 10.00 -2.40 5.26
C LYS A 24 8.75 -3.06 5.84
N VAL A 25 7.57 -2.74 5.31
CA VAL A 25 6.30 -3.35 5.71
C VAL A 25 6.29 -4.83 5.39
N SER A 26 6.62 -5.21 4.15
CA SER A 26 6.64 -6.64 3.77
C SER A 26 7.56 -7.45 4.68
N LYS A 27 8.79 -6.97 4.93
CA LYS A 27 9.73 -7.64 5.85
C LYS A 27 9.20 -7.77 7.28
N ARG A 28 8.47 -6.76 7.77
CA ARG A 28 7.91 -6.77 9.13
C ARG A 28 6.76 -7.78 9.26
N LEU A 29 5.90 -7.84 8.25
CA LEU A 29 4.66 -8.62 8.28
C LEU A 29 4.85 -10.08 7.85
N ASP A 30 5.93 -10.39 7.13
CA ASP A 30 6.25 -11.72 6.59
C ASP A 30 6.07 -12.85 7.62
N ARG A 31 6.50 -12.62 8.86
CA ARG A 31 6.48 -13.60 9.96
C ARG A 31 5.19 -13.63 10.78
N LEU A 32 4.23 -12.75 10.51
CA LEU A 32 3.01 -12.65 11.30
C LEU A 32 1.92 -13.58 10.77
N PRO A 33 1.05 -14.13 11.64
CA PRO A 33 -0.18 -14.81 11.22
C PRO A 33 -1.01 -13.97 10.24
N THR A 34 -1.69 -14.60 9.27
CA THR A 34 -2.49 -13.89 8.26
C THR A 34 -3.54 -12.96 8.87
N VAL A 35 -4.17 -13.35 9.98
CA VAL A 35 -5.14 -12.49 10.68
C VAL A 35 -4.50 -11.17 11.16
N ASP A 36 -3.27 -11.21 11.67
CA ASP A 36 -2.58 -10.01 12.13
C ASP A 36 -2.14 -9.12 10.97
N VAL A 37 -1.78 -9.72 9.84
CA VAL A 37 -1.48 -9.00 8.59
C VAL A 37 -2.72 -8.26 8.09
N LEU A 38 -3.90 -8.89 8.14
CA LEU A 38 -5.17 -8.27 7.74
C LEU A 38 -5.61 -7.16 8.71
N ASN A 39 -5.49 -7.39 10.02
CA ASN A 39 -5.76 -6.36 11.03
C ASN A 39 -4.88 -5.11 10.79
N TRP A 40 -3.60 -5.32 10.47
CA TRP A 40 -2.70 -4.22 10.13
C TRP A 40 -3.13 -3.48 8.85
N ALA A 41 -3.62 -4.22 7.86
CA ALA A 41 -4.17 -3.64 6.63
C ALA A 41 -5.37 -2.73 6.91
N ASP A 42 -6.26 -3.13 7.81
CA ASP A 42 -7.43 -2.33 8.20
C ASP A 42 -7.03 -1.02 8.91
N GLU A 43 -6.07 -1.09 9.83
CA GLU A 43 -5.52 0.08 10.52
C GLU A 43 -4.89 1.07 9.53
N VAL A 44 -4.02 0.58 8.64
CA VAL A 44 -3.36 1.42 7.63
C VAL A 44 -4.34 1.96 6.60
N GLY A 45 -5.31 1.16 6.16
CA GLY A 45 -6.35 1.59 5.23
C GLY A 45 -7.20 2.73 5.80
N SER A 46 -7.53 2.64 7.09
CA SER A 46 -8.22 3.72 7.80
C SER A 46 -7.38 4.99 7.89
N GLY A 47 -6.08 4.86 8.17
CA GLY A 47 -5.13 5.99 8.17
C GLY A 47 -4.99 6.65 6.81
N LEU A 48 -4.87 5.86 5.74
CA LEU A 48 -4.83 6.32 4.36
C LEU A 48 -6.09 7.12 3.99
N ALA A 49 -7.26 6.55 4.27
CA ALA A 49 -8.54 7.21 3.97
C ALA A 49 -8.66 8.55 4.70
N ARG A 50 -8.23 8.61 5.97
CA ARG A 50 -8.18 9.85 6.74
C ARG A 50 -7.24 10.88 6.13
N ALA A 51 -6.03 10.48 5.75
CA ALA A 51 -5.06 11.39 5.13
C ALA A 51 -5.57 11.98 3.80
N LEU A 52 -6.25 11.17 2.98
CA LEU A 52 -6.90 11.65 1.76
C LEU A 52 -8.06 12.62 2.07
N ASP A 53 -8.83 12.36 3.12
CA ASP A 53 -9.89 13.28 3.56
C ASP A 53 -9.34 14.61 4.07
N ASP A 54 -8.24 14.57 4.83
CA ASP A 54 -7.55 15.77 5.30
C ASP A 54 -6.97 16.57 4.13
N TYR A 55 -6.37 15.90 3.15
CA TYR A 55 -5.90 16.54 1.91
C TYR A 55 -7.05 17.19 1.15
N ARG A 56 -8.20 16.52 1.03
CA ARG A 56 -9.40 17.08 0.40
C ARG A 56 -9.88 18.36 1.08
N ARG A 57 -9.73 18.47 2.40
CA ARG A 57 -10.16 19.64 3.19
C ARG A 57 -9.15 20.78 3.17
N GLN A 58 -7.85 20.47 3.23
CA GLN A 58 -6.80 21.44 3.54
C GLN A 58 -5.74 21.60 2.42
N SER A 59 -5.68 20.67 1.46
CA SER A 59 -4.73 20.64 0.34
C SER A 59 -3.26 20.74 0.75
N THR A 60 -2.92 20.14 1.90
CA THR A 60 -1.57 20.17 2.48
C THR A 60 -0.65 19.10 1.88
N PRO A 61 0.61 19.43 1.53
CA PRO A 61 1.59 18.44 1.06
C PRO A 61 1.79 17.27 2.04
N GLU A 62 1.69 17.53 3.34
CA GLU A 62 1.87 16.55 4.41
C GLU A 62 0.80 15.47 4.36
N SER A 63 -0.47 15.84 4.18
CA SER A 63 -1.57 14.87 4.06
C SER A 63 -1.42 13.98 2.83
N LEU A 64 -0.91 14.53 1.73
CA LEU A 64 -0.61 13.75 0.52
C LEU A 64 0.57 12.79 0.74
N LEU A 65 1.61 13.21 1.47
CA LEU A 65 2.73 12.36 1.82
C LEU A 65 2.31 11.19 2.74
N GLU A 66 1.47 11.46 3.74
CA GLU A 66 0.92 10.41 4.62
C GLU A 66 0.04 9.43 3.84
N ALA A 67 -0.80 9.93 2.92
CA ALA A 67 -1.56 9.07 2.02
C ALA A 67 -0.64 8.21 1.14
N HIS A 68 0.42 8.79 0.57
CA HIS A 68 1.40 8.02 -0.20
C HIS A 68 2.04 6.90 0.63
N ARG A 69 2.47 7.19 1.87
CA ARG A 69 3.04 6.18 2.79
C ARG A 69 2.05 5.08 3.14
N GLY A 70 0.79 5.43 3.37
CA GLY A 70 -0.30 4.47 3.60
C GLY A 70 -0.52 3.54 2.40
N ALA A 71 -0.53 4.10 1.19
CA ALA A 71 -0.65 3.30 -0.03
C ALA A 71 0.52 2.32 -0.23
N GLN A 72 1.76 2.79 -0.05
CA GLN A 72 2.96 1.93 -0.14
C GLN A 72 2.95 0.83 0.92
N SER A 73 2.42 1.13 2.11
CA SER A 73 2.23 0.16 3.17
C SER A 73 1.25 -0.94 2.80
N LEU A 74 0.09 -0.58 2.22
CA LEU A 74 -0.90 -1.56 1.74
C LEU A 74 -0.36 -2.42 0.58
N LEU A 75 0.44 -1.85 -0.31
CA LEU A 75 1.14 -2.64 -1.33
C LEU A 75 2.09 -3.67 -0.69
N GLY A 76 2.78 -3.30 0.39
CA GLY A 76 3.63 -4.21 1.14
C GLY A 76 2.87 -5.34 1.82
N VAL A 77 1.63 -5.09 2.27
CA VAL A 77 0.70 -6.13 2.75
C VAL A 77 0.35 -7.09 1.63
N LEU A 78 -0.04 -6.58 0.45
CA LEU A 78 -0.41 -7.41 -0.70
C LEU A 78 0.74 -8.31 -1.16
N ASP A 79 1.99 -7.81 -1.11
CA ASP A 79 3.17 -8.64 -1.40
C ASP A 79 3.29 -9.84 -0.48
N VAL A 80 3.06 -9.65 0.83
CA VAL A 80 3.13 -10.72 1.84
C VAL A 80 2.00 -11.73 1.68
N LEU A 81 0.79 -11.27 1.37
CA LEU A 81 -0.33 -12.19 1.13
C LEU A 81 -0.12 -12.97 -0.16
N SER A 82 0.34 -12.31 -1.22
CA SER A 82 0.61 -12.96 -2.51
C SER A 82 1.72 -14.01 -2.41
N SER A 83 2.77 -13.76 -1.62
CA SER A 83 3.86 -14.72 -1.44
C SER A 83 3.47 -15.99 -0.67
N ARG A 84 2.37 -15.95 0.10
CA ARG A 84 1.84 -17.11 0.83
C ARG A 84 0.97 -18.02 -0.04
N GLU A 85 0.42 -17.49 -1.12
CA GLU A 85 -0.43 -18.23 -2.07
C GLU A 85 0.38 -18.86 -3.22
N ALA A 86 1.65 -18.45 -3.39
CA ALA A 86 2.58 -18.95 -4.41
C ALA A 86 3.32 -20.22 -3.97
#